data_AF-A0A957WAZ0-F1
#
_entry.id   AF-A0A957WAZ0-F1
#
_cell.length_a   1.000
_cell.length_b   1.000
_cell.length_c   1.000
_cell.angle_alpha   90.00
_cell.angle_beta   90.00
_cell.angle_gamma   90.00
#
_symmetry.space_group_name_H-M   'P 1'
#
loop_
_entity.id
_entity.type
_entity.pdbx_description
1 polymer ?
#
loop_
_entity_poly.entity_id
_entity_poly.type
_entity_poly.pdbx_seq_one_letter_code
_entity_poly.pdbx_strand_id
1 'polypeptide(L)'
;MFKKLLYTLINLMAWPLSGILLFFTARRWFFIFFALTPRQTGVEPVGYDRDLSSVLLLVPVRNEANTLPDLLPALDRLDYPVAQLTLVFINDGSTDTSEAILQSWTATRPNWHVLSLQQNRGKANALNRALSQFPQGEIIAIFDADERPLPATLKYLTRHF
;
A
#
# COMPACT_ATOMS: atom_id res chain seq x y z
N MET A 1 -54.56 -2.78 -31.53
CA MET A 1 -54.56 -2.30 -30.13
C MET A 1 -53.37 -2.83 -29.34
N PHE A 2 -53.16 -4.16 -29.31
CA PHE A 2 -52.07 -4.82 -28.56
C PHE A 2 -50.65 -4.27 -28.82
N LYS A 3 -50.26 -4.07 -30.10
CA LYS A 3 -48.93 -3.53 -30.44
C LYS A 3 -48.66 -2.15 -29.81
N LYS A 4 -49.64 -1.25 -29.80
CA LYS A 4 -49.49 0.10 -29.19
C LYS A 4 -49.28 0.01 -27.68
N LEU A 5 -50.06 -0.84 -27.00
CA LEU A 5 -49.94 -1.08 -25.55
C LEU A 5 -48.56 -1.66 -25.18
N LEU A 6 -48.08 -2.62 -25.97
CA LEU A 6 -46.76 -3.24 -25.78
C LEU A 6 -45.62 -2.22 -25.94
N TYR A 7 -45.67 -1.37 -26.98
CA TYR A 7 -44.69 -0.30 -27.16
C TYR A 7 -44.69 0.70 -26.00
N THR A 8 -45.86 1.08 -25.49
CA THR A 8 -45.96 2.00 -24.34
C THR A 8 -45.31 1.38 -23.09
N LEU A 9 -45.54 0.09 -22.81
CA LEU A 9 -44.93 -0.60 -21.68
C LEU A 9 -43.42 -0.72 -21.81
N ILE A 10 -42.92 -1.07 -23.00
CA ILE A 10 -41.48 -1.13 -23.27
C ILE A 10 -40.82 0.22 -23.03
N ASN A 11 -41.39 1.30 -23.56
CA ASN A 11 -40.85 2.65 -23.37
C ASN A 11 -40.88 3.07 -21.89
N LEU A 12 -41.95 2.72 -21.16
CA LEU A 12 -42.09 3.01 -19.73
C LEU A 12 -40.96 2.37 -18.91
N MET A 13 -40.47 1.20 -19.30
CA MET A 13 -39.36 0.51 -18.63
C MET A 13 -37.98 0.94 -19.16
N ALA A 14 -37.88 1.27 -20.46
CA ALA A 14 -36.62 1.64 -21.10
C ALA A 14 -36.08 2.99 -20.64
N TRP A 15 -36.93 4.00 -20.44
CA TRP A 15 -36.53 5.34 -19.99
C TRP A 15 -35.84 5.36 -18.62
N PRO A 16 -36.39 4.75 -17.54
CA PRO A 16 -35.73 4.77 -16.24
C PRO A 16 -34.41 3.97 -16.27
N LEU A 17 -34.36 2.84 -16.97
CA LEU A 17 -33.13 2.06 -17.13
C LEU A 17 -32.04 2.87 -17.84
N SER A 18 -32.41 3.56 -18.93
CA SER A 18 -31.50 4.45 -19.66
C SER A 18 -31.02 5.60 -18.78
N GLY A 19 -31.90 6.18 -17.96
CA GLY A 19 -31.55 7.22 -17.00
C GLY A 19 -30.53 6.75 -15.95
N ILE A 20 -30.69 5.54 -15.41
CA ILE A 20 -29.75 4.93 -14.47
C ILE A 20 -28.39 4.72 -15.12
N LEU A 21 -28.35 4.16 -16.33
CA LEU A 21 -27.10 3.94 -17.07
C LEU A 21 -26.37 5.24 -17.39
N LEU A 22 -27.11 6.28 -17.80
CA LEU A 22 -26.56 7.61 -18.05
C LEU A 22 -26.00 8.23 -16.77
N PHE A 23 -26.68 8.08 -15.64
CA PHE A 23 -26.19 8.55 -14.34
C PHE A 23 -24.86 7.89 -13.96
N PHE A 24 -24.76 6.56 -14.05
CA PHE A 24 -23.50 5.85 -13.74
C PHE A 24 -22.37 6.22 -14.71
N THR A 25 -22.70 6.42 -15.98
CA THR A 25 -21.75 6.84 -17.01
C THR A 25 -21.24 8.26 -16.72
N ALA A 26 -22.14 9.21 -16.45
CA ALA A 26 -21.79 10.58 -16.09
C ALA A 26 -20.96 10.63 -14.80
N ARG A 27 -21.35 9.86 -13.77
CA ARG A 27 -20.58 9.72 -12.52
C ARG A 27 -19.18 9.19 -12.78
N ARG A 28 -19.03 8.17 -13.64
CA ARG A 28 -17.71 7.63 -14.01
C ARG A 28 -16.85 8.67 -14.71
N TRP A 29 -17.40 9.39 -15.68
CA TRP A 29 -16.70 10.46 -16.38
C TRP A 29 -16.32 11.62 -15.46
N PHE A 30 -17.17 11.96 -14.49
CA PHE A 30 -16.84 12.93 -13.44
C PHE A 30 -15.60 12.48 -12.65
N PHE A 31 -15.58 11.25 -12.13
CA PHE A 31 -14.41 10.75 -11.40
C PHE A 31 -13.15 10.64 -12.27
N ILE A 32 -13.27 10.23 -13.54
CA ILE A 32 -12.13 10.20 -14.47
C ILE A 32 -11.60 11.60 -14.71
N PHE A 33 -12.47 12.59 -14.96
CA PHE A 33 -12.06 13.97 -15.15
C PHE A 33 -11.28 14.47 -13.93
N PHE A 34 -11.79 14.28 -12.71
CA PHE A 34 -11.09 14.67 -11.48
C PHE A 34 -9.82 13.86 -11.18
N ALA A 35 -9.73 12.62 -11.66
CA ALA A 35 -8.51 11.82 -11.55
C ALA A 35 -7.43 12.24 -12.56
N LEU A 36 -7.83 12.73 -13.73
CA LEU A 36 -6.94 13.25 -14.78
C LEU A 36 -6.56 14.71 -14.55
N THR A 37 -7.37 15.50 -13.84
CA THR A 37 -6.99 16.83 -13.41
C THR A 37 -5.78 16.69 -12.50
N PRO A 38 -4.62 17.27 -12.87
CA PRO A 38 -3.43 17.16 -12.05
C PRO A 38 -3.75 17.70 -10.66
N ARG A 39 -3.77 16.80 -9.67
CA ARG A 39 -3.70 17.23 -8.29
C ARG A 39 -2.42 18.04 -8.20
N GLN A 40 -2.52 19.27 -7.72
CA GLN A 40 -1.35 20.01 -7.30
C GLN A 40 -0.71 19.20 -6.17
N THR A 41 0.19 18.29 -6.52
CA THR A 41 1.23 17.82 -5.61
C THR A 41 2.24 18.94 -5.54
N GLY A 42 1.81 20.11 -5.06
CA GLY A 42 2.68 21.08 -4.44
C GLY A 42 3.14 20.41 -3.15
N VAL A 43 4.05 19.44 -3.28
CA VAL A 43 4.91 19.08 -2.17
C VAL A 43 5.83 20.26 -2.06
N GLU A 44 5.36 21.32 -1.40
CA GLU A 44 6.27 22.27 -0.79
C GLU A 44 7.29 21.42 -0.04
N PRO A 45 8.59 21.56 -0.32
CA PRO A 45 9.61 20.86 0.44
C PRO A 45 9.38 21.28 1.89
N VAL A 46 8.82 20.38 2.69
CA VAL A 46 8.72 20.57 4.13
C VAL A 46 10.15 20.78 4.57
N GLY A 47 10.46 21.98 5.07
CA GLY A 47 11.81 22.31 5.52
C GLY A 47 12.27 21.23 6.49
N TYR A 48 13.29 20.48 6.11
CA TYR A 48 13.84 19.33 6.85
C TYR A 48 14.64 19.73 8.09
N ASP A 49 14.41 20.93 8.63
CA ASP A 49 15.12 21.47 9.79
C ASP A 49 14.65 20.87 11.12
N ARG A 50 13.79 19.85 11.10
CA ARG A 50 13.43 19.05 12.27
C ARG A 50 14.06 17.67 12.21
N ASP A 51 14.55 17.22 13.36
CA ASP A 51 14.95 15.83 13.62
C ASP A 51 13.75 14.94 13.26
N LEU A 52 13.84 14.20 12.16
CA LEU A 52 12.74 13.35 11.70
C LEU A 52 12.48 12.24 12.73
N SER A 53 11.21 11.95 12.98
CA SER A 53 10.81 10.90 13.91
C SER A 53 11.38 9.54 13.53
N SER A 54 11.72 8.73 14.53
CA SER A 54 12.09 7.34 14.28
C SER A 54 10.89 6.53 13.76
N VAL A 55 11.11 5.71 12.73
CA VAL A 55 10.10 4.90 12.06
C VAL A 55 10.45 3.42 12.19
N LEU A 56 9.50 2.65 12.70
CA LEU A 56 9.47 1.19 12.57
C LEU A 56 8.59 0.83 11.37
N LEU A 57 9.21 0.45 10.26
CA LEU A 57 8.52 0.00 9.05
C LEU A 57 8.34 -1.53 9.08
N LEU A 58 7.10 -1.97 9.08
CA LEU A 58 6.73 -3.39 9.08
C LEU A 58 6.22 -3.81 7.71
N VAL A 59 6.71 -4.94 7.21
CA VAL A 59 6.27 -5.52 5.93
C VAL A 59 5.90 -6.99 6.15
N PRO A 60 4.62 -7.34 6.27
CA PRO A 60 4.21 -8.74 6.35
C PRO A 60 4.34 -9.42 4.98
N VAL A 61 4.92 -10.62 4.95
CA VAL A 61 5.27 -11.35 3.73
C VAL A 61 4.76 -12.79 3.83
N ARG A 62 4.02 -13.24 2.81
CA ARG A 62 3.57 -14.63 2.68
C ARG A 62 3.53 -15.04 1.21
N ASN A 63 4.49 -15.88 0.79
CA ASN A 63 4.61 -16.37 -0.59
C ASN A 63 4.72 -15.26 -1.65
N GLU A 64 5.64 -14.33 -1.43
CA GLU A 64 5.81 -13.11 -2.21
C GLU A 64 7.13 -13.13 -3.00
N ALA A 65 7.70 -14.31 -3.28
CA ALA A 65 8.98 -14.42 -3.98
C ALA A 65 9.01 -13.70 -5.34
N ASN A 66 7.83 -13.52 -5.98
CA ASN A 66 7.69 -12.84 -7.26
C ASN A 66 7.58 -11.31 -7.16
N THR A 67 7.16 -10.77 -6.01
CA THR A 67 6.95 -9.32 -5.79
C THR A 67 8.13 -8.68 -5.08
N LEU A 68 8.83 -9.44 -4.23
CA LEU A 68 10.06 -9.00 -3.54
C LEU A 68 11.11 -8.37 -4.49
N PRO A 69 11.38 -8.88 -5.71
CA PRO A 69 12.34 -8.24 -6.62
C PRO A 69 12.00 -6.79 -7.00
N ASP A 70 10.74 -6.39 -6.95
CA ASP A 70 10.31 -5.01 -7.20
C ASP A 70 10.27 -4.18 -5.91
N LEU A 71 9.82 -4.78 -4.79
CA LEU A 71 9.70 -4.10 -3.50
C LEU A 71 11.07 -3.74 -2.92
N LEU A 72 12.02 -4.69 -2.91
CA LEU A 72 13.30 -4.52 -2.24
C LEU A 72 14.11 -3.33 -2.78
N PRO A 73 14.25 -3.13 -4.11
CA PRO A 73 14.87 -1.93 -4.66
C PRO A 73 14.09 -0.65 -4.40
N ALA A 74 12.77 -0.70 -4.25
CA ALA A 74 11.96 0.47 -3.91
C ALA A 74 12.22 0.91 -2.46
N LEU A 75 12.34 -0.05 -1.54
CA LEU A 75 12.69 0.20 -0.14
C LEU A 75 14.10 0.78 0.01
N ASP A 76 15.08 0.31 -0.77
CA ASP A 76 16.44 0.87 -0.79
C ASP A 76 16.48 2.35 -1.23
N ARG A 77 15.50 2.79 -2.01
CA ARG A 77 15.40 4.16 -2.52
C ARG A 77 14.61 5.09 -1.61
N LEU A 78 14.10 4.60 -0.48
CA LEU A 78 13.42 5.46 0.48
C LEU A 78 14.38 6.56 0.95
N ASP A 79 13.99 7.79 0.70
CA ASP A 79 14.71 8.96 1.15
C ASP A 79 14.34 9.19 2.63
N TYR A 80 14.99 8.46 3.54
CA TYR A 80 14.82 8.60 4.99
C TYR A 80 16.15 8.35 5.70
N PRO A 81 16.48 9.07 6.79
CA PRO A 81 17.75 8.83 7.50
C PRO A 81 17.83 7.40 8.02
N VAL A 82 18.90 6.70 7.65
CA VAL A 82 19.11 5.28 8.00
C VAL A 82 19.06 5.07 9.53
N ALA A 83 19.60 6.01 10.31
CA ALA A 83 19.60 5.96 11.77
C ALA A 83 18.20 6.05 12.40
N GLN A 84 17.21 6.57 11.67
CA GLN A 84 15.84 6.74 12.13
C GLN A 84 14.88 5.73 11.48
N LEU A 85 15.37 4.80 10.66
CA LEU A 85 14.54 3.80 9.99
C LEU A 85 14.98 2.40 10.40
N THR A 86 14.06 1.68 11.04
CA THR A 86 14.17 0.24 11.28
C THR A 86 13.14 -0.47 10.41
N LEU A 87 13.56 -1.45 9.63
CA LEU A 87 12.69 -2.20 8.72
C LEU A 87 12.60 -3.65 9.18
N VAL A 88 11.39 -4.18 9.31
CA VAL A 88 11.15 -5.57 9.67
C VAL A 88 10.25 -6.23 8.64
N PHE A 89 10.79 -7.20 7.92
CA PHE A 89 9.99 -8.15 7.14
C PHE A 89 9.47 -9.23 8.08
N ILE A 90 8.15 -9.44 8.11
CA ILE A 90 7.54 -10.54 8.86
C ILE A 90 7.18 -11.66 7.89
N ASN A 91 8.01 -12.69 7.80
CA ASN A 91 7.69 -13.89 7.05
C ASN A 91 6.64 -14.73 7.82
N ASP A 92 5.37 -14.65 7.42
CA ASP A 92 4.24 -15.32 8.07
C ASP A 92 4.07 -16.77 7.58
N GLY A 93 5.14 -17.56 7.70
CA GLY A 93 5.18 -18.97 7.31
C GLY A 93 5.13 -19.21 5.80
N SER A 94 5.94 -18.47 5.03
CA SER A 94 6.08 -18.72 3.58
C SER A 94 6.60 -20.12 3.30
N THR A 95 6.15 -20.70 2.19
CA THR A 95 6.50 -22.04 1.73
C THR A 95 7.27 -22.03 0.41
N ASP A 96 7.49 -20.84 -0.15
CA ASP A 96 8.28 -20.59 -1.34
C ASP A 96 9.68 -20.05 -0.97
N THR A 97 10.36 -19.41 -1.92
CA THR A 97 11.71 -18.85 -1.72
C THR A 97 11.73 -17.47 -1.05
N SER A 98 10.57 -16.92 -0.61
CA SER A 98 10.48 -15.58 -0.01
C SER A 98 11.47 -15.40 1.15
N GLU A 99 11.55 -16.37 2.05
CA GLU A 99 12.43 -16.31 3.21
C GLU A 99 13.90 -16.21 2.80
N ALA A 100 14.34 -17.04 1.85
CA ALA A 100 15.71 -17.04 1.37
C ALA A 100 16.07 -15.69 0.71
N ILE A 101 15.16 -15.13 -0.08
CA ILE A 101 15.33 -13.81 -0.70
C ILE A 101 15.51 -12.75 0.39
N LEU A 102 14.61 -12.71 1.37
CA LEU A 102 14.65 -11.74 2.47
C LEU A 102 15.94 -11.86 3.29
N GLN A 103 16.32 -13.07 3.71
CA GLN A 103 17.54 -13.31 4.50
C GLN A 103 18.79 -12.85 3.74
N SER A 104 18.88 -13.19 2.45
CA SER A 104 19.99 -12.76 1.60
C SER A 104 20.06 -11.23 1.47
N TRP A 105 18.90 -10.58 1.40
CA TRP A 105 18.81 -9.15 1.24
C TRP A 105 19.15 -8.39 2.52
N THR A 106 18.69 -8.86 3.68
CA THR A 106 18.97 -8.21 4.95
C THR A 106 20.39 -8.44 5.46
N ALA A 107 21.11 -9.46 4.94
CA ALA A 107 22.45 -9.81 5.39
C ALA A 107 23.48 -8.66 5.34
N THR A 108 23.31 -7.69 4.44
CA THR A 108 24.20 -6.53 4.28
C THR A 108 23.61 -5.22 4.84
N ARG A 109 22.46 -5.28 5.52
CA ARG A 109 21.69 -4.10 5.94
C ARG A 109 21.39 -4.18 7.44
N PRO A 110 22.18 -3.53 8.32
CA PRO A 110 22.10 -3.74 9.77
C PRO A 110 20.77 -3.32 10.40
N ASN A 111 20.04 -2.37 9.81
CA ASN A 111 18.75 -1.88 10.33
C ASN A 111 17.54 -2.63 9.74
N TRP A 112 17.80 -3.69 8.97
CA TRP A 112 16.78 -4.44 8.26
C TRP A 112 16.75 -5.86 8.81
N HIS A 113 15.57 -6.31 9.20
CA HIS A 113 15.39 -7.55 9.94
C HIS A 113 14.37 -8.45 9.26
N VAL A 114 14.51 -9.75 9.49
CA VAL A 114 13.53 -10.76 9.09
C VAL A 114 13.03 -11.46 10.35
N LEU A 115 11.73 -11.36 10.60
CA LEU A 115 11.02 -12.13 11.61
C LEU A 115 10.30 -13.30 10.93
N SER A 116 10.85 -14.50 11.08
CA SER A 116 10.22 -15.71 10.54
C SER A 116 9.30 -16.36 11.55
N LEU A 117 8.02 -16.46 11.19
CA LEU A 117 7.00 -17.18 11.96
C LEU A 117 6.84 -18.58 11.40
N GLN A 118 6.77 -19.58 12.29
CA GLN A 118 6.69 -20.99 11.88
C GLN A 118 5.39 -21.35 11.17
N GLN A 119 4.31 -20.65 11.49
CA GLN A 119 2.98 -20.95 10.98
C GLN A 119 2.28 -19.65 10.63
N ASN A 120 1.66 -19.64 9.44
CA ASN A 120 0.79 -18.57 9.04
C ASN A 120 -0.40 -18.44 9.99
N ARG A 121 -0.52 -17.27 10.63
CA ARG A 121 -1.66 -16.93 11.49
C ARG A 121 -2.33 -15.61 11.08
N GLY A 122 -2.03 -15.16 9.87
CA GLY A 122 -2.59 -13.97 9.26
C GLY A 122 -1.85 -12.68 9.65
N LYS A 123 -2.07 -11.65 8.83
CA LYS A 123 -1.41 -10.33 8.92
C LYS A 123 -1.46 -9.69 10.31
N ALA A 124 -2.61 -9.73 10.98
CA ALA A 124 -2.76 -9.15 12.32
C ALA A 124 -1.87 -9.85 13.36
N ASN A 125 -1.76 -11.18 13.29
CA ASN A 125 -0.85 -11.92 14.16
C ASN A 125 0.60 -11.54 13.85
N ALA A 126 0.98 -11.55 12.57
CA ALA A 126 2.31 -11.20 12.11
C ALA A 126 2.78 -9.83 12.62
N LEU A 127 1.94 -8.81 12.45
CA LEU A 127 2.21 -7.44 12.93
C LEU A 127 2.35 -7.38 14.46
N ASN A 128 1.44 -8.01 15.21
CA ASN A 128 1.51 -8.05 16.67
C ASN A 128 2.79 -8.74 17.17
N ARG A 129 3.25 -9.79 16.48
CA ARG A 129 4.52 -10.46 16.81
C ARG A 129 5.71 -9.53 16.60
N ALA A 130 5.75 -8.77 15.49
CA ALA A 130 6.81 -7.79 15.26
C ALA A 130 6.79 -6.67 16.31
N LEU A 131 5.62 -6.09 16.62
CA LEU A 131 5.48 -5.05 17.63
C LEU A 131 5.92 -5.50 19.04
N SER A 132 5.85 -6.79 19.33
CA SER A 132 6.30 -7.35 20.61
C SER A 132 7.81 -7.61 20.70
N GLN A 133 8.52 -7.66 19.56
CA GLN A 133 9.92 -8.11 19.50
C GLN A 133 10.91 -7.02 19.09
N PHE A 134 10.44 -6.01 18.35
CA PHE A 134 11.29 -4.93 17.85
C PHE A 134 11.09 -3.65 18.67
N PRO A 135 12.13 -2.81 18.80
CA PRO A 135 12.02 -1.53 19.47
C PRO A 135 10.95 -0.67 18.77
N GLN A 136 10.14 0.02 19.57
CA GLN A 136 9.15 0.94 19.03
C GLN A 136 9.86 2.14 18.40
N GLY A 137 9.52 2.46 17.16
CA GLY A 137 9.74 3.80 16.61
C GLY A 137 8.66 4.74 17.12
N GLU A 138 8.90 6.04 17.06
CA GLU A 138 7.88 7.06 17.31
C GLU A 138 6.67 6.89 16.37
N ILE A 139 6.94 6.42 15.15
CA ILE A 139 5.92 6.11 14.15
C ILE A 139 6.06 4.65 13.72
N ILE A 140 4.94 3.95 13.64
CA ILE A 140 4.85 2.63 13.05
C ILE A 140 4.22 2.78 11.66
N ALA A 141 4.98 2.40 10.63
CA ALA A 141 4.51 2.35 9.26
C ALA A 141 4.36 0.89 8.82
N ILE A 142 3.39 0.62 7.95
CA ILE A 142 3.15 -0.71 7.40
C ILE A 142 3.04 -0.58 5.89
N PHE A 143 3.85 -1.34 5.15
CA PHE A 143 3.67 -1.52 3.71
C PHE A 143 3.31 -2.97 3.41
N ASP A 144 2.50 -3.19 2.39
CA ASP A 144 2.27 -4.52 1.84
C ASP A 144 3.43 -4.98 0.95
N ALA A 145 3.58 -6.31 0.82
CA ALA A 145 4.69 -6.92 0.10
C ALA A 145 4.63 -6.72 -1.43
N ASP A 146 3.50 -6.28 -1.96
CA ASP A 146 3.27 -5.95 -3.37
C ASP A 146 3.33 -4.45 -3.68
N GLU A 147 3.71 -3.62 -2.69
CA GLU A 147 3.87 -2.18 -2.86
C GLU A 147 5.19 -1.79 -3.55
N ARG A 148 5.17 -0.60 -4.17
CA ARG A 148 6.33 0.03 -4.82
C ARG A 148 6.39 1.49 -4.38
N PRO A 149 6.77 1.79 -3.12
CA PRO A 149 6.74 3.14 -2.60
C PRO A 149 7.69 4.06 -3.38
N LEU A 150 7.27 5.30 -3.59
CA LEU A 150 8.13 6.34 -4.12
C LEU A 150 9.18 6.74 -3.05
N PRO A 151 10.35 7.26 -3.46
CA PRO A 151 11.41 7.65 -2.52
C PRO A 151 10.94 8.53 -1.37
N ALA A 152 10.07 9.51 -1.65
CA ALA A 152 9.58 10.46 -0.65
C ALA A 152 8.37 9.97 0.18
N THR A 153 7.90 8.73 -0.01
CA THR A 153 6.66 8.24 0.63
C THR A 153 6.72 8.33 2.16
N LEU A 154 7.75 7.81 2.80
CA LEU A 154 7.85 7.83 4.27
C LEU A 154 7.90 9.27 4.80
N LYS A 155 8.78 10.09 4.23
CA LYS A 155 8.89 11.53 4.48
C LYS A 155 7.53 12.24 4.42
N TYR A 156 6.71 11.92 3.42
CA TYR A 156 5.38 12.50 3.28
C TYR A 156 4.39 12.01 4.34
N LEU A 157 4.45 10.73 4.71
CA LEU A 157 3.59 10.13 5.74
C LEU A 157 3.93 10.66 7.14
N THR A 158 5.21 10.91 7.42
CA THR A 158 5.68 11.28 8.75
C THR A 158 5.70 12.78 9.02
N ARG A 159 5.61 13.64 7.99
CA ARG A 159 5.79 15.11 8.10
C ARG A 159 4.96 15.87 9.15
N HIS A 160 3.88 15.26 9.66
CA HIS A 160 2.93 15.91 10.58
C HIS A 160 3.04 15.44 12.03
N PHE A 161 3.90 14.45 12.27
CA PHE A 161 4.21 13.92 13.59
C PHE A 161 5.57 14.50 14.02
#